data_AF-A0A926M8Q2-F1
#
_entry.id   AF-A0A926M8Q2-F1
#
_cell.length_a   1.000
_cell.length_b   1.000
_cell.length_c   1.000
_cell.angle_alpha   90.00
_cell.angle_beta   90.00
_cell.angle_gamma   90.00
#
_symmetry.space_group_name_H-M   'P 1'
#
loop_
_entity.id
_entity.type
_entity.pdbx_description
1 polymer ?
#
loop_
_entity_poly.entity_id
_entity_poly.type
_entity_poly.pdbx_seq_one_letter_code
_entity_poly.pdbx_strand_id
1 'polypeptide(L)' 'MDTNQIMSAIFLIAVIILILPNFLSTNNKLKEFLRNLSIWAIITLVIIVIMYFISG' A
#
# COMPACT_ATOMS: atom_id res chain seq x y z
N MET A 1 -20.54 -11.62 -5.74
CA MET A 1 -19.49 -10.93 -4.96
C MET A 1 -20.19 -10.23 -3.82
N ASP A 2 -19.73 -10.45 -2.59
CA ASP A 2 -20.33 -9.80 -1.42
C ASP A 2 -20.12 -8.29 -1.51
N THR A 3 -21.14 -7.52 -1.12
CA THR A 3 -21.11 -6.05 -1.15
C THR A 3 -19.93 -5.49 -0.35
N ASN A 4 -19.53 -6.17 0.73
CA ASN A 4 -18.36 -5.82 1.54
C ASN A 4 -17.03 -5.97 0.78
N GLN A 5 -16.88 -7.00 -0.05
CA GLN A 5 -15.69 -7.17 -0.90
C GLN A 5 -15.62 -6.08 -1.97
N ILE A 6 -16.76 -5.75 -2.59
CA ILE A 6 -16.85 -4.67 -3.58
C ILE A 6 -16.48 -3.33 -2.94
N MET A 7 -17.02 -3.04 -1.75
CA MET A 7 -16.69 -1.82 -0.99
C MET A 7 -15.19 -1.73 -0.67
N SER A 8 -14.60 -2.84 -0.22
CA SER A 8 -13.15 -2.91 0.09
C SER A 8 -12.28 -2.67 -1.16
N ALA A 9 -12.69 -3.21 -2.31
CA ALA A 9 -11.98 -3.01 -3.58
C ALA A 9 -12.07 -1.55 -4.05
N ILE A 10 -13.26 -0.91 -3.96
CA ILE A 10 -13.45 0.50 -4.30
C ILE A 10 -12.58 1.39 -3.40
N PHE A 11 -12.52 1.10 -2.10
CA PHE A 11 -11.67 1.82 -1.16
C PHE A 11 -10.19 1.74 -1.56
N LEU A 12 -9.69 0.55 -1.88
CA LEU A 12 -8.31 0.37 -2.34
C LEU A 12 -8.01 1.13 -3.62
N ILE A 13 -8.93 1.11 -4.60
CA ILE A 13 -8.78 1.84 -5.85
C ILE A 13 -8.74 3.36 -5.59
N ALA A 14 -9.64 3.87 -4.76
CA ALA A 14 -9.68 5.29 -4.40
C ALA A 14 -8.38 5.74 -3.69
N VAL A 15 -7.86 4.92 -2.76
CA VAL A 15 -6.59 5.16 -2.07
C VAL A 15 -5.43 5.19 -3.07
N ILE A 16 -5.38 4.25 -4.03
CA ILE A 16 -4.38 4.24 -5.09
C ILE A 16 -4.49 5.51 -5.93
N ILE A 17 -5.68 5.91 -6.38
CA ILE A 17 -5.87 7.11 -7.21
C ILE A 17 -5.41 8.38 -6.48
N LEU A 18 -5.65 8.48 -5.17
CA LEU A 18 -5.23 9.64 -4.37
C LEU A 18 -3.71 9.70 -4.14
N ILE A 19 -3.09 8.55 -3.88
CA ILE A 19 -1.67 8.50 -3.44
C ILE A 19 -0.72 8.34 -4.63
N LEU A 20 -1.11 7.56 -5.65
CA LEU A 20 -0.28 7.22 -6.81
C LEU A 20 0.28 8.43 -7.57
N PRO A 21 -0.48 9.50 -7.90
CA PRO A 21 0.07 10.61 -8.66
C PRO A 21 1.17 11.35 -7.87
N ASN A 22 0.97 11.59 -6.58
CA ASN A 22 1.95 12.24 -5.72
C ASN A 22 3.16 11.33 -5.42
N PHE A 23 2.92 10.02 -5.34
CA PHE A 23 3.98 9.03 -5.19
C PHE A 23 4.86 8.96 -6.43
N LEU A 24 4.28 8.97 -7.63
CA LEU A 24 5.04 9.00 -8.88
C LEU A 24 5.78 10.33 -9.04
N SER A 25 5.15 11.47 -8.75
CA SER A 25 5.77 12.80 -8.89
C SER A 25 6.95 13.04 -7.94
N THR A 26 6.93 12.44 -6.75
CA THR A 26 8.03 12.52 -5.77
C THR A 26 9.14 11.50 -6.09
N ASN A 27 8.86 10.49 -6.91
CA ASN A 27 9.76 9.38 -7.23
C ASN A 27 9.97 9.24 -8.74
N ASN A 28 10.26 10.35 -9.42
CA ASN A 28 10.35 10.42 -10.89
C ASN A 28 11.45 9.55 -11.51
N LYS A 29 12.38 9.00 -10.71
CA LYS A 29 13.38 8.04 -11.16
C LYS A 29 12.98 6.63 -10.75
N LEU A 30 12.95 5.70 -11.70
CA LEU A 30 12.60 4.30 -11.45
C LEU A 30 13.41 3.67 -10.31
N LYS A 31 14.70 4.02 -10.19
CA LYS A 31 15.57 3.57 -9.10
C LYS A 31 15.13 4.09 -7.72
N GLU A 32 14.66 5.33 -7.64
CA GLU A 32 14.15 5.94 -6.40
C GLU A 32 12.75 5.42 -6.06
N PHE A 33 11.90 5.24 -7.07
CA PHE A 33 10.59 4.60 -6.95
C PHE A 33 10.70 3.19 -6.36
N LEU A 34 11.55 2.33 -6.95
CA LEU A 34 11.73 0.96 -6.45
C LEU A 34 12.35 0.93 -5.05
N ARG A 35 13.29 1.84 -4.74
CA ARG A 35 13.87 1.95 -3.39
C ARG A 35 12.79 2.32 -2.37
N ASN A 36 11.97 3.31 -2.68
CA ASN A 36 10.95 3.80 -1.77
C ASN A 36 9.79 2.79 -1.64
N LEU A 37 9.41 2.12 -2.73
CA LEU A 37 8.45 1.02 -2.71
C LEU A 37 8.95 -0.16 -1.85
N SER A 38 10.24 -0.51 -1.96
CA SER A 38 10.84 -1.56 -1.13
C SER A 38 10.82 -1.22 0.37
N ILE A 39 11.07 0.04 0.73
CA ILE A 39 10.97 0.51 2.13
C ILE A 39 9.53 0.38 2.63
N TRP A 40 8.54 0.86 1.86
CA TRP A 40 7.13 0.72 2.20
C TRP A 40 6.69 -0.73 2.35
N ALA A 41 7.17 -1.63 1.49
CA ALA A 41 6.90 -3.06 1.58
C ALA A 41 7.44 -3.67 2.88
N ILE A 42 8.68 -3.32 3.27
CA ILE A 42 9.28 -3.79 4.53
C ILE A 42 8.49 -3.28 5.74
N ILE A 43 8.12 -1.99 5.78
CA ILE A 43 7.33 -1.41 6.87
C ILE A 43 5.99 -2.16 7.01
N THR A 44 5.30 -2.39 5.88
CA THR A 44 4.02 -3.11 5.85
C THR A 44 4.18 -4.54 6.36
N LEU A 45 5.24 -5.24 5.94
CA LEU A 45 5.51 -6.61 6.35
C LEU A 45 5.76 -6.70 7.86
N VAL A 46 6.52 -5.77 8.43
CA VAL A 46 6.74 -5.69 9.89
C VAL A 46 5.42 -5.46 10.64
N ILE A 47 4.57 -4.53 10.16
CA ILE A 47 3.26 -4.27 10.78
C ILE A 47 2.36 -5.52 10.75
N ILE A 48 2.33 -6.24 9.63
CA ILE A 48 1.54 -7.48 9.50
C ILE A 48 2.05 -8.54 10.48
N VAL A 49 3.37 -8.72 10.59
CA VAL A 49 3.98 -9.65 11.54
C VAL A 49 3.59 -9.29 12.97
N ILE A 50 3.67 -8.02 13.35
CA ILE A 50 3.25 -7.54 14.67
C ILE A 50 1.74 -7.79 14.90
N MET A 51 0.88 -7.45 13.93
CA MET A 51 -0.56 -7.71 14.03
C MET A 51 -0.88 -9.18 14.19
N TYR A 52 -0.14 -10.05 13.49
CA TYR A 52 -0.29 -11.50 13.62
C TYR A 52 0.07 -11.98 15.03
N PHE A 53 1.16 -11.48 15.62
CA PHE A 53 1.54 -11.81 17.00
C PHE A 53 0.59 -11.22 18.06
N ILE A 54 -0.13 -10.14 17.77
CA ILE A 54 -1.12 -9.55 18.68
C ILE A 54 -2.48 -10.27 18.57
N SER A 55 -2.86 -10.69 17.34
CA SER A 55 -4.17 -11.29 17.07
C SER A 55 -4.19 -12.81 17.23
N GLY A 56 -3.02 -13.46 17.19
CA GLY A 56 -2.83 -14.89 17.43
C GLY A 56 -2.48 -15.17 18.87
#